data_AF-A0A7K3RTF2-F1
#
_entry.id   AF-A0A7K3RTF2-F1
#
_cell.length_a   1.000
_cell.length_b   1.000
_cell.length_c   1.000
_cell.angle_alpha   90.00
_cell.angle_beta   90.00
_cell.angle_gamma   90.00
#
_symmetry.space_group_name_H-M   'P 1'
#
loop_
_entity.id
_entity.type
_entity.pdbx_description
1 polymer ?
#
loop_
_entity_poly.entity_id
_entity_poly.type
_entity_poly.pdbx_seq_one_letter_code
_entity_poly.pdbx_strand_id
1 'polypeptide(L)'
;MRSRNRLRLLGVAGLALFTVSASLPPATASGAGQERHPSGGGLSAVIRYTEYGIPHIVAKDYAQLGFGTGWAQAADQVCTLADGFLTVRGERSRHFGPDAATDSSLSSAATNLSSDLYFRGVRDSGTVEKLLKVPAPAGPSRDVKETMRGFAAGYNAWIAQNRITDPACRGAAWVRPVTALDVAARGYALAVLGGQ
;
A
#
# COMPACT_ATOMS: atom_id res chain seq x y z
N MET A 1 -62.02 3.42 47.06
CA MET A 1 -61.46 3.74 45.73
C MET A 1 -60.07 4.38 45.89
N ARG A 2 -59.11 3.93 45.07
CA ARG A 2 -57.76 4.52 44.81
C ARG A 2 -56.64 4.44 45.87
N SER A 3 -56.02 3.26 45.90
CA SER A 3 -54.58 2.93 45.77
C SER A 3 -53.46 3.94 46.14
N ARG A 4 -52.76 3.61 47.24
CA ARG A 4 -51.29 3.33 47.42
C ARG A 4 -50.22 4.41 47.14
N ASN A 5 -49.69 4.95 48.25
CA ASN A 5 -48.30 4.92 48.76
C ASN A 5 -47.11 5.26 47.83
N ARG A 6 -46.45 6.41 48.09
CA ARG A 6 -45.08 6.85 47.65
C ARG A 6 -44.64 7.97 48.63
N LEU A 7 -43.41 8.17 49.11
CA LEU A 7 -42.08 7.71 48.71
C LEU A 7 -41.12 7.92 49.92
N ARG A 8 -40.06 7.11 49.97
CA ARG A 8 -39.04 7.05 51.03
C ARG A 8 -37.97 8.14 50.90
N LEU A 9 -37.48 8.54 52.08
CA LEU A 9 -36.16 9.02 52.51
C LEU A 9 -35.17 9.61 51.49
N LEU A 10 -34.75 10.84 51.81
CA LEU A 10 -33.49 11.46 51.42
C LEU A 10 -32.29 10.67 51.97
N GLY A 11 -31.25 10.48 51.14
CA GLY A 11 -29.97 9.90 51.53
C GLY A 11 -28.85 10.47 50.67
N VAL A 12 -27.96 11.20 51.33
CA VAL A 12 -26.83 12.04 50.89
C VAL A 12 -25.96 11.43 49.78
N ALA A 13 -25.64 12.26 48.79
CA ALA A 13 -24.67 11.98 47.72
C ALA A 13 -23.23 12.03 48.25
N GLY A 14 -22.49 10.94 48.08
CA GLY A 14 -21.03 10.89 48.19
C GLY A 14 -20.44 10.44 46.86
N LEU A 15 -19.79 11.37 46.14
CA LEU A 15 -19.03 11.08 44.92
C LEU A 15 -17.75 10.34 45.29
N ALA A 16 -17.61 9.08 44.88
CA ALA A 16 -16.34 8.37 44.83
C ALA A 16 -15.91 8.25 43.36
N LEU A 17 -15.06 9.17 42.91
CA LEU A 17 -14.38 9.10 41.61
C LEU A 17 -13.26 8.06 41.70
N PHE A 18 -13.54 6.81 41.31
CA PHE A 18 -12.51 5.83 41.03
C PHE A 18 -11.90 6.14 39.65
N THR A 19 -10.71 6.74 39.64
CA THR A 19 -9.87 6.81 38.45
C THR A 19 -9.34 5.41 38.14
N VAL A 20 -10.02 4.68 37.26
CA VAL A 20 -9.48 3.46 36.67
C VAL A 20 -8.36 3.87 35.71
N SER A 21 -7.12 3.81 36.18
CA SER A 21 -5.94 3.85 35.33
C SER A 21 -5.94 2.56 34.50
N ALA A 22 -6.48 2.62 33.29
CA ALA A 22 -6.34 1.53 32.32
C ALA A 22 -4.85 1.44 31.93
N SER A 23 -4.11 0.57 32.61
CA SER A 23 -2.79 0.12 32.16
C SER A 23 -3.02 -0.70 30.90
N LEU A 24 -2.98 -0.03 29.74
CA LEU A 24 -2.88 -0.71 28.46
C LEU A 24 -1.61 -1.57 28.51
N PRO A 25 -1.70 -2.90 28.37
CA PRO A 25 -0.50 -3.71 28.22
C PRO A 25 0.27 -3.18 27.00
N PRO A 26 1.61 -3.11 27.07
CA PRO A 26 2.41 -2.70 25.92
C PRO A 26 2.02 -3.60 24.75
N ALA A 27 1.64 -2.98 23.63
CA ALA A 27 1.43 -3.71 22.39
C ALA A 27 2.73 -4.45 22.09
N THR A 28 2.75 -5.76 22.33
CA THR A 28 3.88 -6.60 21.94
C THR A 28 3.95 -6.54 20.42
N ALA A 29 4.84 -5.69 19.90
CA ALA A 29 5.19 -5.62 18.50
C ALA A 29 5.74 -6.99 18.10
N SER A 30 4.85 -7.84 17.59
CA SER A 30 5.17 -9.18 17.15
C SER A 30 6.01 -9.06 15.88
N GLY A 31 7.34 -8.97 16.03
CA GLY A 31 8.27 -8.89 14.90
C GLY A 31 9.53 -8.06 15.09
N ALA A 32 9.66 -7.28 16.17
CA ALA A 32 10.89 -6.54 16.44
C ALA A 32 12.08 -7.52 16.61
N GLY A 33 13.07 -7.43 15.73
CA GLY A 33 14.25 -8.30 15.71
C GLY A 33 14.13 -9.57 14.85
N GLN A 34 13.00 -9.80 14.16
CA GLN A 34 12.88 -10.95 13.26
C GLN A 34 13.57 -10.66 11.93
N GLU A 35 14.63 -11.41 11.64
CA GLU A 35 15.26 -11.46 10.32
C GLU A 35 14.49 -12.43 9.42
N ARG A 36 14.20 -12.01 8.20
CA ARG A 36 13.50 -12.80 7.18
C ARG A 36 14.32 -12.81 5.90
N HIS A 37 14.33 -13.95 5.21
CA HIS A 37 15.03 -14.13 3.92
C HIS A 37 14.03 -14.50 2.81
N PRO A 38 13.13 -13.59 2.42
CA PRO A 38 12.20 -13.87 1.34
C PRO A 38 12.93 -14.11 0.01
N SER A 39 12.32 -14.94 -0.84
CA SER A 39 12.83 -15.23 -2.18
C SER A 39 11.70 -15.50 -3.17
N GLY A 40 12.00 -15.28 -4.45
CA GLY A 40 11.07 -15.51 -5.55
C GLY A 40 11.65 -15.05 -6.88
N GLY A 41 11.39 -15.80 -7.96
CA GLY A 41 11.86 -15.44 -9.31
C GLY A 41 13.38 -15.31 -9.44
N GLY A 42 14.15 -16.09 -8.66
CA GLY A 42 15.62 -16.02 -8.64
C GLY A 42 16.21 -14.83 -7.89
N LEU A 43 15.38 -14.01 -7.24
CA LEU A 43 15.80 -12.89 -6.39
C LEU A 43 15.54 -13.21 -4.91
N SER A 44 16.31 -12.57 -4.04
CA SER A 44 16.21 -12.71 -2.58
C SER A 44 16.71 -11.45 -1.90
N ALA A 45 16.32 -11.23 -0.64
CA ALA A 45 16.84 -10.17 0.20
C ALA A 45 16.86 -10.60 1.67
N VAL A 46 17.68 -9.92 2.48
CA VAL A 46 17.60 -10.02 3.95
C VAL A 46 16.80 -8.84 4.45
N ILE A 47 15.74 -9.09 5.20
CA ILE A 47 14.87 -8.07 5.78
C ILE A 47 14.82 -8.23 7.29
N ARG A 48 15.28 -7.21 8.02
CA ARG A 48 15.16 -7.14 9.48
C ARG A 48 14.16 -6.06 9.86
N TYR A 49 13.18 -6.42 10.67
CA TYR A 49 12.19 -5.47 11.17
C TYR A 49 12.60 -4.95 12.54
N THR A 50 12.54 -3.63 12.71
CA THR A 50 12.66 -2.98 14.02
C THR A 50 11.27 -2.70 14.60
N GLU A 51 11.22 -1.97 15.72
CA GLU A 51 9.96 -1.53 16.32
C GLU A 51 9.09 -0.79 15.30
N TYR A 52 7.78 -0.85 15.47
CA TYR A 52 6.78 -0.29 14.54
C TYR A 52 6.78 -0.90 13.13
N GLY A 53 7.50 -2.02 12.92
CA GLY A 53 7.50 -2.73 11.64
C GLY A 53 8.36 -2.04 10.58
N ILE A 54 9.37 -1.26 10.95
CA ILE A 54 10.25 -0.57 9.99
C ILE A 54 11.22 -1.58 9.36
N PRO A 55 11.19 -1.79 8.02
CA PRO A 55 12.06 -2.77 7.36
C PRO A 55 13.46 -2.19 7.09
N HIS A 56 14.49 -2.94 7.47
CA HIS A 56 15.87 -2.74 7.04
C HIS A 56 16.23 -3.82 6.02
N ILE A 57 16.52 -3.42 4.78
CA ILE A 57 16.68 -4.34 3.65
C ILE A 57 18.14 -4.33 3.21
N VAL A 58 18.75 -5.53 3.17
CA VAL A 58 20.11 -5.74 2.67
C VAL A 58 20.06 -6.70 1.47
N ALA A 59 20.81 -6.35 0.43
CA ALA A 59 20.83 -7.09 -0.84
C ALA A 59 22.18 -6.92 -1.54
N LYS A 60 22.52 -7.87 -2.43
CA LYS A 60 23.79 -7.90 -3.16
C LYS A 60 23.86 -6.93 -4.35
N ASP A 61 22.70 -6.54 -4.88
CA ASP A 61 22.56 -5.71 -6.07
C ASP A 61 21.20 -4.99 -6.07
N TYR A 62 21.00 -4.06 -7.00
CA TYR A 62 19.79 -3.24 -7.09
C TYR A 62 18.52 -4.05 -7.43
N ALA A 63 18.64 -5.16 -8.17
CA ALA A 63 17.48 -6.00 -8.46
C ALA A 63 17.01 -6.72 -7.20
N GLN A 64 17.93 -7.23 -6.40
CA GLN A 64 17.63 -7.84 -5.11
C GLN A 64 17.17 -6.79 -4.08
N LEU A 65 17.73 -5.58 -4.10
CA LEU A 65 17.28 -4.48 -3.23
C LEU A 65 15.83 -4.08 -3.58
N GLY A 66 15.53 -3.95 -4.86
CA GLY A 66 14.17 -3.78 -5.35
C GLY A 66 13.26 -4.90 -4.89
N PHE A 67 13.70 -6.17 -4.98
CA PHE A 67 12.92 -7.33 -4.51
C PHE A 67 12.56 -7.22 -3.03
N GLY A 68 13.54 -6.95 -2.16
CA GLY A 68 13.27 -6.77 -0.73
C GLY A 68 12.32 -5.60 -0.47
N THR A 69 12.43 -4.52 -1.25
CA THR A 69 11.59 -3.33 -1.13
C THR A 69 10.15 -3.62 -1.53
N GLY A 70 9.92 -4.25 -2.68
CA GLY A 70 8.58 -4.64 -3.13
C GLY A 70 7.93 -5.66 -2.19
N TRP A 71 8.71 -6.61 -1.67
CA TRP A 71 8.23 -7.58 -0.68
C TRP A 71 7.80 -6.91 0.62
N ALA A 72 8.67 -6.06 1.20
CA ALA A 72 8.37 -5.39 2.47
C ALA A 72 7.15 -4.48 2.35
N GLN A 73 7.08 -3.65 1.30
CA GLN A 73 5.93 -2.76 1.11
C GLN A 73 4.63 -3.53 0.85
N ALA A 74 4.68 -4.68 0.15
CA ALA A 74 3.52 -5.55 0.01
C ALA A 74 3.08 -6.14 1.34
N ALA A 75 4.03 -6.56 2.19
CA ALA A 75 3.74 -7.06 3.53
C ALA A 75 2.95 -6.07 4.39
N ASP A 76 3.26 -4.77 4.24
CA ASP A 76 2.66 -3.74 5.07
C ASP A 76 1.38 -3.16 4.45
N GLN A 77 1.34 -2.99 3.12
CA GLN A 77 0.37 -2.12 2.43
C GLN A 77 -0.07 -2.67 1.06
N VAL A 78 -0.23 -4.00 0.92
CA VAL A 78 -0.62 -4.62 -0.37
C VAL A 78 -1.86 -3.99 -1.00
N CYS A 79 -2.90 -3.66 -0.24
CA CYS A 79 -4.13 -3.10 -0.79
C CYS A 79 -3.89 -1.71 -1.40
N THR A 80 -3.15 -0.85 -0.69
CA THR A 80 -2.76 0.48 -1.16
C THR A 80 -1.88 0.40 -2.43
N LEU A 81 -0.92 -0.52 -2.47
CA LEU A 81 -0.09 -0.72 -3.65
C LEU A 81 -0.91 -1.21 -4.85
N ALA A 82 -1.77 -2.21 -4.64
CA ALA A 82 -2.62 -2.76 -5.68
C ALA A 82 -3.61 -1.72 -6.22
N ASP A 83 -4.16 -0.87 -5.36
CA ASP A 83 -5.03 0.25 -5.75
C ASP A 83 -4.27 1.26 -6.61
N GLY A 84 -3.05 1.63 -6.21
CA GLY A 84 -2.21 2.52 -7.02
C GLY A 84 -1.83 1.93 -8.38
N PHE A 85 -1.59 0.61 -8.45
CA PHE A 85 -1.36 -0.06 -9.73
C PHE A 85 -2.62 -0.13 -10.60
N LEU A 86 -3.81 -0.22 -9.99
CA LEU A 86 -5.08 -0.13 -10.70
C LEU A 86 -5.26 1.27 -11.31
N THR A 87 -4.91 2.33 -10.58
CA THR A 87 -4.92 3.73 -11.05
C THR A 87 -4.08 3.90 -12.30
N VAL A 88 -2.79 3.53 -12.26
CA VAL A 88 -1.89 3.75 -13.42
C VAL A 88 -2.14 2.81 -14.60
N ARG A 89 -3.01 1.81 -14.44
CA ARG A 89 -3.53 0.98 -15.53
C ARG A 89 -4.78 1.58 -16.18
N GLY A 90 -5.40 2.59 -15.56
CA GLY A 90 -6.65 3.18 -16.00
C GLY A 90 -7.80 2.17 -15.95
N GLU A 91 -7.88 1.42 -14.85
CA GLU A 91 -8.85 0.35 -14.64
C GLU A 91 -9.81 0.63 -13.46
N ARG A 92 -9.76 1.81 -12.82
CA ARG A 92 -10.52 2.10 -11.59
C ARG A 92 -12.03 2.00 -11.81
N SER A 93 -12.54 2.55 -12.90
CA SER A 93 -13.97 2.58 -13.22
C SER A 93 -14.57 1.18 -13.34
N ARG A 94 -13.77 0.22 -13.82
CA ARG A 94 -14.19 -1.18 -13.95
C ARG A 94 -14.45 -1.83 -12.58
N HIS A 95 -13.72 -1.43 -11.55
CA HIS A 95 -13.76 -2.07 -10.23
C HIS A 95 -14.55 -1.26 -9.19
N PHE A 96 -14.57 0.07 -9.31
CA PHE A 96 -15.15 0.98 -8.31
C PHE A 96 -16.25 1.89 -8.87
N GLY A 97 -16.55 1.80 -10.17
CA GLY A 97 -17.52 2.65 -10.85
C GLY A 97 -16.91 3.98 -11.35
N PRO A 98 -17.43 4.54 -12.46
CA PRO A 98 -16.84 5.68 -13.14
C PRO A 98 -16.95 7.00 -12.37
N ASP A 99 -18.01 7.18 -11.58
CA ASP A 99 -18.32 8.43 -10.88
C ASP A 99 -17.69 8.52 -9.49
N ALA A 100 -17.14 7.42 -8.96
CA ALA A 100 -16.47 7.44 -7.68
C ALA A 100 -15.17 8.25 -7.72
N ALA A 101 -14.77 8.79 -6.57
CA ALA A 101 -13.52 9.53 -6.43
C ALA A 101 -12.31 8.64 -6.76
N THR A 102 -11.33 9.23 -7.44
CA THR A 102 -10.06 8.54 -7.73
C THR A 102 -9.13 8.50 -6.53
N ASP A 103 -8.06 7.71 -6.65
CA ASP A 103 -6.93 7.74 -5.72
C ASP A 103 -6.14 9.04 -5.91
N SER A 104 -6.33 9.96 -4.97
CA SER A 104 -5.68 11.27 -4.98
C SER A 104 -4.17 11.23 -4.72
N SER A 105 -3.62 10.07 -4.33
CA SER A 105 -2.17 9.91 -4.15
C SER A 105 -1.42 9.78 -5.48
N LEU A 106 -2.13 9.41 -6.55
CA LEU A 106 -1.56 9.22 -7.89
C LEU A 106 -2.33 9.97 -8.99
N SER A 107 -3.47 10.57 -8.69
CA SER A 107 -4.25 11.31 -9.68
C SER A 107 -4.86 12.61 -9.12
N SER A 108 -4.77 13.70 -9.89
CA SER A 108 -5.44 14.99 -9.64
C SER A 108 -6.90 15.01 -10.09
N ALA A 109 -7.36 13.98 -10.80
CA ALA A 109 -8.70 13.90 -11.35
C ALA A 109 -9.78 13.81 -10.25
N ALA A 110 -10.98 14.32 -10.52
CA ALA A 110 -12.09 14.24 -9.56
C ALA A 110 -12.74 12.84 -9.53
N THR A 111 -12.78 12.14 -10.66
CA THR A 111 -13.50 10.86 -10.81
C THR A 111 -12.61 9.77 -11.39
N ASN A 112 -12.98 8.52 -11.13
CA ASN A 112 -12.33 7.35 -11.71
C ASN A 112 -12.33 7.39 -13.24
N LEU A 113 -13.42 7.81 -13.88
CA LEU A 113 -13.49 7.88 -15.34
C LEU A 113 -12.45 8.84 -15.93
N SER A 114 -12.31 10.03 -15.34
CA SER A 114 -11.33 11.03 -15.78
C SER A 114 -9.90 10.55 -15.53
N SER A 115 -9.65 9.90 -14.38
CA SER A 115 -8.36 9.29 -14.05
C SER A 115 -7.99 8.18 -15.04
N ASP A 116 -8.95 7.29 -15.33
CA ASP A 116 -8.75 6.19 -16.26
C ASP A 116 -8.49 6.68 -17.68
N LEU A 117 -9.21 7.71 -18.14
CA LEU A 117 -8.98 8.32 -19.44
C LEU A 117 -7.53 8.82 -19.57
N TYR A 118 -7.03 9.52 -18.56
CA TYR A 118 -5.65 10.01 -18.53
C TYR A 118 -4.66 8.84 -18.59
N PHE A 119 -4.76 7.88 -17.67
CA PHE A 119 -3.78 6.80 -17.58
C PHE A 119 -3.83 5.83 -18.77
N ARG A 120 -5.01 5.59 -19.35
CA ARG A 120 -5.11 4.88 -20.63
C ARG A 120 -4.41 5.64 -21.75
N GLY A 121 -4.59 6.96 -21.84
CA GLY A 121 -3.86 7.79 -22.82
C GLY A 121 -2.33 7.73 -22.65
N VAL A 122 -1.82 7.75 -21.41
CA VAL A 122 -0.39 7.59 -21.10
C VAL A 122 0.14 6.24 -21.59
N ARG A 123 -0.64 5.17 -21.40
CA ARG A 123 -0.26 3.81 -21.83
C ARG A 123 -0.35 3.64 -23.35
N ASP A 124 -1.44 4.08 -23.96
CA ASP A 124 -1.68 3.96 -25.40
C ASP A 124 -0.63 4.76 -26.20
N SER A 125 -0.16 5.88 -25.65
CA SER A 125 0.93 6.66 -26.23
C SER A 125 2.33 6.08 -26.01
N GLY A 126 2.47 5.05 -25.16
CA GLY A 126 3.76 4.45 -24.78
C GLY A 126 4.70 5.44 -24.08
N THR A 127 4.14 6.40 -23.34
CA THR A 127 4.92 7.52 -22.77
C THR A 127 5.98 7.03 -21.80
N VAL A 128 5.62 6.10 -20.90
CA VAL A 128 6.55 5.57 -19.90
C VAL A 128 7.65 4.73 -20.55
N GLU A 129 7.31 3.92 -21.55
CA GLU A 129 8.27 3.12 -22.32
C GLU A 129 9.27 3.99 -23.06
N LYS A 130 8.82 5.11 -23.64
CA LYS A 130 9.71 6.10 -24.28
C LYS A 130 10.66 6.72 -23.25
N LEU A 131 10.15 7.13 -22.09
CA LEU A 131 10.97 7.68 -21.00
C LEU A 131 12.00 6.68 -20.47
N LEU A 132 11.63 5.40 -20.33
CA LEU A 132 12.55 4.33 -19.93
C LEU A 132 13.68 4.09 -20.95
N LYS A 133 13.49 4.46 -22.23
CA LYS A 133 14.52 4.34 -23.29
C LYS A 133 15.47 5.53 -23.33
N VAL A 134 15.16 6.63 -22.66
CA VAL A 134 16.06 7.80 -22.60
C VAL A 134 17.35 7.40 -21.88
N PRO A 135 18.54 7.69 -22.44
CA PRO A 135 19.81 7.41 -21.78
C PRO A 135 20.00 8.22 -20.49
N ALA A 136 20.74 7.67 -19.53
CA ALA A 136 21.17 8.42 -18.36
C ALA A 136 22.13 9.57 -18.76
N PRO A 137 22.12 10.72 -18.05
CA PRO A 137 21.37 10.98 -16.81
C PRO A 137 19.95 11.51 -17.01
N ALA A 138 19.51 11.78 -18.25
CA ALA A 138 18.18 12.33 -18.52
C ALA A 138 17.05 11.30 -18.30
N GLY A 139 17.34 10.02 -18.58
CA GLY A 139 16.48 8.89 -18.23
C GLY A 139 17.05 8.04 -17.08
N PRO A 140 16.34 6.99 -16.65
CA PRO A 140 16.76 6.17 -15.54
C PRO A 140 18.04 5.39 -15.85
N SER A 141 18.95 5.36 -14.87
CA SER A 141 20.15 4.52 -14.93
C SER A 141 19.79 3.03 -14.99
N ARG A 142 20.78 2.20 -15.30
CA ARG A 142 20.63 0.74 -15.22
C ARG A 142 20.13 0.32 -13.83
N ASP A 143 20.76 0.82 -12.77
CA ASP A 143 20.43 0.47 -11.39
C ASP A 143 18.98 0.81 -11.00
N VAL A 144 18.46 1.93 -11.49
CA VAL A 144 17.05 2.30 -11.29
C VAL A 144 16.11 1.30 -11.99
N LYS A 145 16.41 0.92 -13.24
CA LYS A 145 15.63 -0.09 -13.98
C LYS A 145 15.67 -1.46 -13.30
N GLU A 146 16.83 -1.87 -12.80
CA GLU A 146 17.00 -3.09 -12.03
C GLU A 146 16.18 -3.06 -10.74
N THR A 147 16.18 -1.92 -10.03
CA THR A 147 15.36 -1.72 -8.82
C THR A 147 13.86 -1.84 -9.13
N MET A 148 13.37 -1.24 -10.22
CA MET A 148 11.97 -1.36 -10.65
C MET A 148 11.59 -2.81 -10.98
N ARG A 149 12.47 -3.55 -11.68
CA ARG A 149 12.26 -4.99 -11.95
C ARG A 149 12.20 -5.78 -10.64
N GLY A 150 13.15 -5.52 -9.73
CA GLY A 150 13.19 -6.10 -8.41
C GLY A 150 11.89 -5.87 -7.64
N PHE A 151 11.43 -4.63 -7.58
CA PHE A 151 10.21 -4.25 -6.88
C PHE A 151 9.01 -5.07 -7.35
N ALA A 152 8.80 -5.13 -8.67
CA ALA A 152 7.71 -5.91 -9.25
C ALA A 152 7.81 -7.40 -8.84
N ALA A 153 9.01 -7.98 -8.89
CA ALA A 153 9.23 -9.37 -8.48
C ALA A 153 8.96 -9.59 -6.97
N GLY A 154 9.37 -8.66 -6.12
CA GLY A 154 9.14 -8.71 -4.67
C GLY A 154 7.66 -8.65 -4.30
N TYR A 155 6.93 -7.69 -4.87
CA TYR A 155 5.48 -7.57 -4.69
C TYR A 155 4.76 -8.83 -5.20
N ASN A 156 5.13 -9.32 -6.39
CA ASN A 156 4.52 -10.51 -6.99
C ASN A 156 4.78 -11.77 -6.15
N ALA A 157 5.99 -11.92 -5.65
CA ALA A 157 6.35 -13.03 -4.77
C ALA A 157 5.57 -12.97 -3.46
N TRP A 158 5.38 -11.78 -2.89
CA TRP A 158 4.61 -11.62 -1.66
C TRP A 158 3.14 -12.02 -1.84
N ILE A 159 2.44 -11.51 -2.87
CA ILE A 159 1.02 -11.83 -3.10
C ILE A 159 0.79 -13.30 -3.47
N ALA A 160 1.80 -13.98 -4.03
CA ALA A 160 1.71 -15.40 -4.36
C ALA A 160 1.92 -16.30 -3.13
N GLN A 161 2.70 -15.85 -2.15
CA GLN A 161 3.13 -16.66 -1.00
C GLN A 161 2.33 -16.37 0.27
N ASN A 162 1.57 -15.27 0.32
CA ASN A 162 0.89 -14.82 1.53
C ASN A 162 -0.63 -14.69 1.31
N ARG A 163 -1.39 -14.95 2.37
CA ARG A 163 -2.84 -14.73 2.36
C ARG A 163 -3.16 -13.29 2.70
N ILE A 164 -3.91 -12.62 1.84
CA ILE A 164 -4.40 -11.26 2.09
C ILE A 164 -5.64 -11.33 2.99
N THR A 165 -5.53 -10.77 4.19
CA THR A 165 -6.64 -10.74 5.17
C THR A 165 -7.27 -9.37 5.33
N ASP A 166 -6.62 -8.31 4.84
CA ASP A 166 -7.09 -6.94 4.91
C ASP A 166 -8.45 -6.79 4.21
N PRO A 167 -9.51 -6.33 4.91
CA PRO A 167 -10.85 -6.20 4.33
C PRO A 167 -10.91 -5.23 3.15
N ALA A 168 -9.97 -4.28 3.01
CA ALA A 168 -9.96 -3.33 1.90
C ALA A 168 -9.79 -4.01 0.53
N CYS A 169 -9.07 -5.13 0.46
CA CYS A 169 -8.79 -5.82 -0.80
C CYS A 169 -8.81 -7.35 -0.73
N ARG A 170 -9.23 -7.96 0.38
CA ARG A 170 -9.33 -9.41 0.50
C ARG A 170 -10.26 -9.98 -0.57
N GLY A 171 -9.71 -10.85 -1.43
CA GLY A 171 -10.43 -11.49 -2.53
C GLY A 171 -10.68 -10.58 -3.73
N ALA A 172 -10.11 -9.37 -3.75
CA ALA A 172 -10.28 -8.45 -4.85
C ALA A 172 -9.49 -8.89 -6.09
N ALA A 173 -10.18 -8.99 -7.24
CA ALA A 173 -9.58 -9.39 -8.51
C ALA A 173 -8.53 -8.40 -9.05
N TRP A 174 -8.52 -7.16 -8.55
CA TRP A 174 -7.55 -6.14 -8.91
C TRP A 174 -6.21 -6.28 -8.16
N VAL A 175 -6.14 -7.10 -7.11
CA VAL A 175 -4.87 -7.49 -6.50
C VAL A 175 -4.25 -8.61 -7.32
N ARG A 176 -3.35 -8.23 -8.23
CA ARG A 176 -2.75 -9.13 -9.22
C ARG A 176 -1.29 -8.79 -9.48
N PRO A 177 -0.51 -9.71 -10.09
CA PRO A 177 0.88 -9.44 -10.43
C PRO A 177 1.07 -8.16 -11.25
N VAL A 178 2.22 -7.52 -11.06
CA VAL A 178 2.65 -6.29 -11.74
C VAL A 178 3.96 -6.47 -12.49
N THR A 179 4.22 -5.54 -13.39
CA THR A 179 5.43 -5.49 -14.21
C THR A 179 6.34 -4.34 -13.76
N ALA A 180 7.60 -4.36 -14.20
CA ALA A 180 8.50 -3.21 -14.02
C ALA A 180 7.95 -1.93 -14.67
N LEU A 181 7.18 -2.07 -15.76
CA LEU A 181 6.51 -0.96 -16.42
C LEU A 181 5.39 -0.37 -15.55
N ASP A 182 4.62 -1.19 -14.83
CA ASP A 182 3.62 -0.68 -13.88
C ASP A 182 4.28 0.10 -12.73
N VAL A 183 5.43 -0.37 -12.24
CA VAL A 183 6.24 0.34 -11.23
C VAL A 183 6.75 1.68 -11.80
N ALA A 184 7.25 1.69 -13.03
CA ALA A 184 7.67 2.90 -13.71
C ALA A 184 6.52 3.88 -13.95
N ALA A 185 5.33 3.37 -14.32
CA ALA A 185 4.13 4.18 -14.52
C ALA A 185 3.64 4.83 -13.22
N ARG A 186 3.77 4.12 -12.09
CA ARG A 186 3.55 4.71 -10.76
C ARG A 186 4.53 5.84 -10.44
N GLY A 187 5.81 5.66 -10.79
CA GLY A 187 6.81 6.74 -10.68
C GLY A 187 6.48 7.94 -11.58
N TYR A 188 6.03 7.69 -12.81
CA TYR A 188 5.58 8.73 -13.72
C TYR A 188 4.38 9.51 -13.16
N ALA A 189 3.35 8.81 -12.65
CA ALA A 189 2.18 9.43 -12.04
C ALA A 189 2.54 10.42 -10.93
N LEU A 190 3.47 10.05 -10.05
CA LEU A 190 3.98 10.95 -9.00
C LEU A 190 4.70 12.18 -9.57
N ALA A 191 5.49 12.00 -10.63
CA ALA A 191 6.24 13.10 -11.24
C ALA A 191 5.35 14.13 -11.95
N VAL A 192 4.17 13.73 -12.40
CA VAL A 192 3.26 14.58 -13.19
C VAL A 192 2.02 15.03 -12.43
N LEU A 193 1.86 14.64 -11.15
CA LEU A 193 0.64 14.88 -10.37
C LEU A 193 0.19 16.35 -10.34
N GLY A 194 1.14 17.29 -10.27
CA GLY A 194 0.86 18.73 -10.26
C GLY A 194 0.49 19.34 -11.62
N GLY A 195 0.59 18.57 -12.71
CA GLY A 195 0.27 19.02 -14.08
C GLY A 195 -0.60 18.03 -14.86
N GLN A 196 -1.11 16.99 -14.19
CA GLN A 196 -2.06 16.02 -14.75
C GLN A 196 -3.43 16.67 -14.99
#